data_AF-A0A2E6H0G1-F1
#
_entry.id   AF-A0A2E6H0G1-F1
#
_cell.length_a   1.000
_cell.length_b   1.000
_cell.length_c   1.000
_cell.angle_alpha   90.00
_cell.angle_beta   90.00
_cell.angle_gamma   90.00
#
_symmetry.space_group_name_H-M   'P 1'
#
loop_
_entity.id
_entity.type
_entity.pdbx_description
1 polymer ?
#
loop_
_entity_poly.entity_id
_entity_poly.type
_entity_poly.pdbx_seq_one_letter_code
_entity_poly.pdbx_strand_id
1 'polypeptide(L)'
;MQMTPLETQDLYEYLNENSLWTEALVQRLNENIVEFRLDKEISTGRNTSFRRSYTCPFFKHESLGCPIPPEVKPYGCLAFNAISSGVSDGENCKSDLDLLSKRESEDEDKLNKELTSLYGLYWEKLPIPMALLEWDKLPN
;
A
#
# COMPACT_ATOMS: atom_id res chain seq x y z
N MET A 1 0.81 6.33 3.53
CA MET A 1 0.14 5.58 2.44
C MET A 1 -0.86 4.59 3.04
N GLN A 2 -1.96 4.31 2.35
CA GLN A 2 -2.95 3.28 2.71
C GLN A 2 -3.46 2.67 1.41
N MET A 3 -3.86 1.41 1.45
CA MET A 3 -4.38 0.65 0.31
C MET A 3 -5.79 0.18 0.61
N THR A 4 -6.62 0.19 -0.42
CA THR A 4 -7.93 -0.47 -0.49
C THR A 4 -7.78 -1.97 -0.72
N PRO A 5 -8.84 -2.78 -0.53
CA PRO A 5 -8.86 -4.19 -0.88
C PRO A 5 -8.38 -4.47 -2.32
N LEU A 6 -8.89 -3.75 -3.31
CA LEU A 6 -8.52 -3.93 -4.71
C LEU A 6 -7.03 -3.65 -4.96
N GLU A 7 -6.52 -2.50 -4.48
CA GLU A 7 -5.08 -2.18 -4.59
C GLU A 7 -4.20 -3.23 -3.88
N THR A 8 -4.71 -3.81 -2.79
CA THR A 8 -4.00 -4.84 -2.03
C THR A 8 -3.97 -6.15 -2.80
N GLN A 9 -5.09 -6.55 -3.41
CA GLN A 9 -5.19 -7.70 -4.29
C GLN A 9 -4.19 -7.61 -5.44
N ASP A 10 -4.26 -6.52 -6.21
CA ASP A 10 -3.40 -6.29 -7.39
C ASP A 10 -1.91 -6.41 -7.03
N LEU A 11 -1.51 -5.78 -5.92
CA LEU A 11 -0.13 -5.83 -5.46
C LEU A 11 0.25 -7.22 -4.95
N TYR A 12 -0.62 -7.88 -4.19
CA TYR A 12 -0.35 -9.20 -3.63
C TYR A 12 -0.24 -10.27 -4.73
N GLU A 13 -1.13 -10.25 -5.72
CA GLU A 13 -1.08 -11.14 -6.89
C GLU A 13 0.22 -10.94 -7.66
N TYR A 14 0.58 -9.69 -7.97
CA TYR A 14 1.86 -9.38 -8.62
C TYR A 14 3.07 -9.93 -7.84
N LEU A 15 3.08 -9.77 -6.51
CA LEU A 15 4.18 -10.27 -5.67
C LEU A 15 4.27 -11.79 -5.71
N ASN A 16 3.15 -12.51 -5.75
CA ASN A 16 3.14 -13.96 -5.84
C ASN A 16 3.55 -14.46 -7.23
N GLU A 17 2.98 -13.90 -8.30
CA GLU A 17 3.28 -14.27 -9.68
C GLU A 17 4.75 -14.08 -10.03
N ASN A 18 5.40 -13.08 -9.44
CA ASN A 18 6.81 -12.77 -9.65
C ASN A 18 7.74 -13.41 -8.60
N SER A 19 7.23 -14.28 -7.73
CA SER A 19 8.01 -14.91 -6.64
C SER A 19 8.72 -13.91 -5.72
N LEU A 20 8.12 -12.73 -5.53
CA LEU A 20 8.59 -11.66 -4.66
C LEU A 20 7.99 -11.75 -3.25
N TRP A 21 6.86 -12.46 -3.08
CA TRP A 21 6.30 -12.79 -1.78
C TRP A 21 7.16 -13.86 -1.09
N THR A 22 8.13 -13.40 -0.31
CA THR A 22 9.16 -14.22 0.34
C THR A 22 9.09 -14.07 1.85
N GLU A 23 9.62 -15.03 2.60
CA GLU A 23 9.73 -14.94 4.07
C GLU A 23 10.47 -13.66 4.50
N ALA A 24 11.50 -13.26 3.74
CA ALA A 24 12.24 -12.02 3.99
C ALA A 24 11.38 -10.77 3.80
N LEU A 25 10.48 -10.75 2.80
CA LEU A 25 9.52 -9.67 2.64
C LEU A 25 8.53 -9.65 3.80
N VAL A 26 7.94 -10.80 4.14
CA VAL A 26 6.99 -10.94 5.26
C VAL A 26 7.60 -10.45 6.57
N GLN A 27 8.85 -10.83 6.86
CA GLN A 27 9.58 -10.34 8.03
C GLN A 27 9.72 -8.82 8.00
N ARG A 28 10.12 -8.24 6.86
CA ARG A 28 10.25 -6.78 6.70
C ARG A 28 8.91 -6.07 6.91
N LEU A 29 7.80 -6.62 6.43
CA LEU A 29 6.46 -6.03 6.64
C LEU A 29 6.12 -6.00 8.14
N ASN A 30 6.41 -7.08 8.87
CA ASN A 30 6.20 -7.15 10.32
C ASN A 30 7.12 -6.17 11.08
N GLU A 31 8.39 -6.09 10.72
CA GLU A 31 9.34 -5.12 11.30
C GLU A 31 8.85 -3.68 11.10
N ASN A 32 8.35 -3.36 9.90
CA ASN A 32 7.79 -2.04 9.59
C ASN A 32 6.55 -1.72 10.45
N ILE A 33 5.67 -2.69 10.68
CA ILE A 33 4.52 -2.51 11.57
C ILE A 33 4.97 -2.20 12.99
N VAL A 34 5.95 -2.94 13.52
CA VAL A 34 6.45 -2.77 14.89
C VAL A 34 7.18 -1.43 15.05
N GLU A 35 8.11 -1.13 14.13
CA GLU A 35 8.92 0.09 14.15
C GLU A 35 8.03 1.34 14.15
N PHE A 36 7.07 1.39 13.24
CA PHE A 36 6.18 2.53 13.09
C PHE A 36 4.92 2.42 13.95
N ARG A 37 4.70 1.31 14.65
CA ARG A 37 3.50 1.04 15.48
C ARG A 37 2.20 1.21 14.69
N LEU A 38 2.15 0.63 13.51
CA LEU A 38 1.02 0.76 12.56
C LEU A 38 -0.23 0.01 13.04
N ASP A 39 -0.03 -1.01 13.89
CA ASP A 39 -1.05 -1.80 14.57
C ASP A 39 -1.74 -1.04 15.72
N LYS A 40 -1.24 0.14 16.10
CA LYS A 40 -1.74 0.90 17.25
C LYS A 40 -2.54 2.11 16.81
N GLU A 41 -3.82 2.06 17.10
CA GLU A 41 -4.71 3.21 16.93
C GLU A 41 -4.46 4.23 18.06
N ILE A 42 -4.08 5.45 17.69
CA ILE A 42 -4.01 6.58 18.63
C ILE A 42 -5.26 7.43 18.42
N SER A 43 -6.18 7.39 19.38
CA SER A 43 -7.32 8.30 19.39
C SER A 43 -6.85 9.72 19.66
N THR A 44 -7.22 10.66 18.79
CA THR A 44 -7.01 12.10 18.97
C THR A 44 -8.21 12.79 19.63
N GLY A 45 -9.20 12.01 20.07
CA GLY A 45 -10.52 12.52 20.48
C GLY A 45 -11.40 12.87 19.28
N ARG A 46 -12.68 13.21 19.54
CA ARG A 46 -13.71 13.58 18.54
C ARG A 46 -13.92 12.54 17.41
N ASN A 47 -13.83 11.25 17.72
CA ASN A 47 -13.94 10.16 16.72
C ASN A 47 -12.92 10.25 15.59
N THR A 48 -11.74 10.83 15.87
CA THR A 48 -10.63 10.89 14.91
C THR A 48 -9.45 10.08 15.43
N SER A 49 -8.77 9.40 14.52
CA SER A 49 -7.56 8.62 14.77
C SER A 49 -6.36 9.30 14.12
N PHE A 50 -5.22 9.36 14.83
CA PHE A 50 -3.98 9.85 14.24
C PHE A 50 -3.43 8.82 13.25
N ARG A 51 -3.29 9.22 11.99
CA ARG A 51 -2.63 8.40 10.97
C ARG A 51 -1.11 8.58 11.06
N ARG A 52 -0.38 7.48 11.21
CA ARG A 52 1.08 7.50 11.26
C ARG A 52 1.70 7.59 9.87
N SER A 53 2.78 8.38 9.79
CA SER A 53 3.73 8.34 8.68
C SER A 53 4.73 7.20 8.92
N TYR A 54 5.09 6.49 7.86
CA TYR A 54 6.05 5.40 7.90
C TYR A 54 6.82 5.31 6.59
N THR A 55 8.04 4.77 6.65
CA THR A 55 8.84 4.49 5.46
C THR A 55 8.28 3.25 4.76
N CYS A 56 7.99 3.36 3.46
CA CYS A 56 7.43 2.26 2.68
C CYS A 56 8.35 1.02 2.72
N PRO A 57 7.82 -0.21 2.98
CA PRO A 57 8.65 -1.41 3.06
C PRO A 57 9.29 -1.82 1.71
N PHE A 58 8.80 -1.27 0.60
CA PHE A 58 9.34 -1.48 -0.75
C PHE A 58 10.36 -0.41 -1.16
N PHE A 59 10.58 0.62 -0.34
CA PHE A 59 11.58 1.64 -0.63
C PHE A 59 12.99 1.05 -0.56
N LYS A 60 13.77 1.18 -1.63
CA LYS A 60 15.19 0.78 -1.65
C LYS A 60 16.05 2.02 -1.35
N HIS A 61 16.80 1.98 -0.26
CA HIS A 61 17.77 3.05 0.06
C HIS A 61 18.99 3.03 -0.88
N GLU A 62 19.30 1.89 -1.51
CA GLU A 62 20.52 1.67 -2.28
C GLU A 62 20.38 1.94 -3.79
N SER A 63 19.15 1.96 -4.32
CA SER A 63 18.89 2.21 -5.75
C SER A 63 17.62 3.03 -5.90
N LEU A 64 17.60 3.91 -6.89
CA LEU A 64 16.44 4.77 -7.15
C LEU A 64 15.20 3.95 -7.48
N GLY A 65 14.09 4.28 -6.81
CA GLY A 65 12.75 3.85 -7.21
C GLY A 65 12.15 2.72 -6.38
N CYS A 66 10.84 2.55 -6.57
CA CYS A 66 10.09 1.42 -6.06
C CYS A 66 10.19 0.27 -7.07
N PRO A 67 10.50 -0.98 -6.65
CA PRO A 67 10.58 -2.12 -7.56
C PRO A 67 9.21 -2.58 -8.08
N ILE A 68 8.13 -2.04 -7.52
CA ILE A 68 6.76 -2.31 -7.95
C ILE A 68 6.48 -1.49 -9.21
N PRO A 69 5.96 -2.09 -10.29
CA PRO A 69 5.67 -1.37 -11.53
C PRO A 69 4.41 -0.49 -11.36
N PRO A 70 4.31 0.66 -12.07
CA PRO A 70 3.23 1.63 -11.89
C PRO A 70 1.80 1.04 -11.92
N GLU A 71 1.60 -0.01 -12.70
CA GLU A 71 0.32 -0.65 -12.94
C GLU A 71 -0.24 -1.35 -11.70
N VAL A 72 0.58 -1.73 -10.73
CA VAL A 72 0.11 -2.37 -9.47
C VAL A 72 0.50 -1.56 -8.23
N LYS A 73 0.99 -0.33 -8.44
CA LYS A 73 1.23 0.60 -7.33
C LYS A 73 -0.10 1.11 -6.78
N PRO A 74 -0.22 1.24 -5.45
CA PRO A 74 -1.34 1.96 -4.85
C PRO A 74 -1.42 3.40 -5.38
N TYR A 75 -2.61 3.97 -5.48
CA TYR A 75 -2.84 5.35 -5.93
C TYR A 75 -2.04 6.35 -5.14
N GLY A 76 -1.98 6.14 -3.82
CA GLY A 76 -1.13 6.93 -2.93
C GLY A 76 0.32 6.94 -3.39
N CYS A 77 0.85 5.83 -3.93
CA CYS A 77 2.22 5.74 -4.42
C CYS A 77 2.42 6.37 -5.81
N LEU A 78 1.40 6.36 -6.67
CA LEU A 78 1.46 6.99 -8.00
C LEU A 78 1.53 8.52 -7.94
N ALA A 79 1.00 9.12 -6.88
CA ALA A 79 1.10 10.55 -6.61
C ALA A 79 2.51 11.01 -6.14
N PHE A 80 3.40 10.09 -5.75
CA PHE A 80 4.70 10.41 -5.14
C PHE A 80 5.86 9.58 -5.73
N ASN A 81 6.07 9.62 -7.05
CA ASN A 81 7.22 8.95 -7.69
C ASN A 81 8.45 9.86 -7.75
N ALA A 82 9.51 9.57 -6.96
CA ALA A 82 10.79 10.28 -7.03
C ALA A 82 11.46 10.12 -8.40
N ILE A 83 11.82 11.24 -9.03
CA ILE A 83 12.39 11.29 -10.40
C ILE A 83 13.93 11.36 -10.40
N SER A 84 14.57 11.71 -9.28
CA SER A 84 16.02 11.96 -9.20
C SER A 84 16.69 11.36 -7.95
N SER A 85 17.99 11.05 -8.07
CA SER A 85 18.83 10.57 -6.94
C SER A 85 19.22 11.70 -6.01
N GLY A 86 19.23 11.42 -4.70
CA GLY A 86 19.78 12.31 -3.68
C GLY A 86 18.79 13.29 -3.05
N VAL A 87 17.48 13.11 -3.27
CA VAL A 87 16.42 13.94 -2.67
C VAL A 87 15.83 13.27 -1.42
N SER A 88 15.93 13.97 -0.30
CA SER A 88 15.20 13.69 0.95
C SER A 88 13.80 14.29 0.87
N ASP A 89 12.82 13.67 1.54
CA ASP A 89 11.50 14.25 1.79
C ASP A 89 10.65 14.65 0.55
N GLY A 90 10.51 13.76 -0.42
CA GLY A 90 9.49 13.90 -1.47
C GLY A 90 9.75 15.00 -2.50
N GLU A 91 10.94 15.59 -2.50
CA GLU A 91 11.40 16.48 -3.56
C GLU A 91 11.48 15.69 -4.89
N ASN A 92 10.98 16.29 -5.97
CA ASN A 92 10.89 15.70 -7.32
C ASN A 92 9.95 14.51 -7.47
N CYS A 93 8.71 14.61 -6.97
CA CYS A 93 7.63 13.67 -7.28
C CYS A 93 6.85 14.09 -8.54
N LYS A 94 6.63 13.18 -9.50
CA LYS A 94 5.68 13.38 -10.61
C LYS A 94 4.47 12.46 -10.45
N SER A 95 3.29 13.06 -10.34
CA SER A 95 2.01 12.36 -10.35
C SER A 95 1.66 11.95 -11.77
N ASP A 96 1.35 10.67 -11.97
CA ASP A 96 0.78 10.17 -13.22
C ASP A 96 -0.76 10.36 -13.20
N LEU A 97 -1.20 11.60 -13.43
CA LEU A 97 -2.60 12.00 -13.35
C LEU A 97 -3.49 11.31 -14.41
N ASP A 98 -2.91 10.94 -15.56
CA ASP A 98 -3.64 10.23 -16.61
C ASP A 98 -3.94 8.78 -16.20
N LEU A 99 -2.97 8.10 -15.58
CA LEU A 99 -3.19 6.77 -15.00
C LEU A 99 -4.17 6.83 -13.81
N LEU A 100 -4.06 7.87 -12.97
CA LEU A 100 -4.94 8.09 -11.82
C LEU A 100 -6.41 8.27 -12.26
N SER A 101 -6.65 9.12 -13.27
CA SER A 101 -8.01 9.44 -13.73
C SER A 101 -8.72 8.27 -14.43
N LYS A 102 -7.99 7.37 -15.08
CA LYS A 102 -8.56 6.18 -15.73
C LYS A 102 -9.04 5.12 -14.74
N ARG A 103 -8.49 5.14 -13.52
CA ARG A 103 -8.77 4.16 -12.46
C ARG A 103 -9.77 4.65 -11.42
N GLU A 104 -9.84 5.95 -11.14
CA GLU A 104 -10.86 6.58 -10.26
C GLU A 104 -12.33 6.47 -10.76
N SER A 105 -12.64 5.59 -11.71
CA SER A 105 -14.00 5.35 -12.20
C SER A 105 -14.91 4.72 -11.13
N GLU A 106 -16.22 4.91 -11.25
CA GLU A 106 -17.26 4.38 -10.34
C GLU A 106 -17.23 2.84 -10.15
N ASP A 107 -16.52 2.12 -11.04
CA ASP A 107 -16.38 0.66 -10.98
C ASP A 107 -15.48 0.17 -9.82
N GLU A 108 -14.45 0.91 -9.42
CA GLU A 108 -13.52 0.45 -8.37
C GLU A 108 -14.12 0.50 -6.96
N ASP A 109 -14.95 1.50 -6.67
CA ASP A 109 -15.67 1.57 -5.39
C ASP A 109 -16.62 0.38 -5.25
N LYS A 110 -17.22 -0.05 -6.36
CA LYS A 110 -18.07 -1.24 -6.39
C LYS A 110 -17.24 -2.51 -6.17
N LEU A 111 -16.12 -2.66 -6.88
CA LEU A 111 -15.22 -3.80 -6.72
C LEU A 111 -14.66 -3.91 -5.30
N ASN A 112 -14.25 -2.78 -4.70
CA ASN A 112 -13.78 -2.76 -3.32
C ASN A 112 -14.86 -3.23 -2.33
N LYS A 113 -16.12 -2.81 -2.52
CA LYS A 113 -17.25 -3.28 -1.71
C LYS A 113 -17.53 -4.77 -1.92
N GLU A 114 -17.46 -5.23 -3.16
CA GLU A 114 -17.63 -6.65 -3.51
C GLU A 114 -16.54 -7.50 -2.84
N LEU A 115 -15.27 -7.12 -2.94
CA LEU A 115 -14.14 -7.79 -2.28
C LEU A 115 -14.28 -7.79 -0.76
N THR A 116 -14.64 -6.65 -0.17
CA THR A 116 -14.88 -6.53 1.27
C THR A 116 -15.95 -7.50 1.72
N SER A 117 -17.07 -7.59 0.99
CA SER A 117 -18.18 -8.49 1.30
C SER A 117 -17.83 -9.96 1.06
N LEU A 118 -17.07 -10.26 0.00
CA LEU A 118 -16.71 -11.61 -0.41
C LEU A 118 -15.78 -12.26 0.61
N TYR A 119 -14.76 -11.51 1.05
CA TYR A 119 -13.72 -12.00 1.97
C TYR A 119 -13.99 -11.64 3.44
N GLY A 120 -15.08 -10.93 3.73
CA GLY A 120 -15.43 -10.51 5.10
C GLY A 120 -14.39 -9.57 5.71
N LEU A 121 -13.81 -8.67 4.91
CA LEU A 121 -12.77 -7.75 5.36
C LEU A 121 -13.34 -6.75 6.37
N TYR A 122 -12.66 -6.57 7.50
CA TYR A 122 -13.06 -5.61 8.55
C TYR A 122 -12.57 -4.18 8.26
N TRP A 123 -11.91 -3.96 7.12
CA TRP A 123 -11.19 -2.75 6.80
C TRP A 123 -11.51 -2.27 5.38
N GLU A 124 -11.63 -0.97 5.21
CA GLU A 124 -11.73 -0.33 3.89
C GLU A 124 -10.37 0.14 3.37
N LYS A 125 -9.50 0.57 4.29
CA LYS A 125 -8.13 1.02 3.98
C LYS A 125 -7.16 0.66 5.10
N LEU A 126 -6.04 0.02 4.75
CA LEU A 126 -4.96 -0.28 5.69
C LEU A 126 -3.59 0.22 5.20
N PRO A 127 -2.64 0.51 6.11
CA PRO A 127 -1.24 0.72 5.70
C PRO A 127 -0.74 -0.47 4.87
N ILE A 128 0.12 -0.19 3.89
CA ILE A 128 0.68 -1.20 2.96
C ILE A 128 1.08 -2.51 3.66
N PRO A 129 1.93 -2.51 4.71
CA PRO A 129 2.36 -3.76 5.32
C PRO A 129 1.23 -4.52 6.02
N MET A 130 0.27 -3.81 6.62
CA MET A 130 -0.87 -4.46 7.27
C MET A 130 -1.81 -5.07 6.23
N ALA A 131 -2.14 -4.33 5.17
CA ALA A 131 -3.08 -4.79 4.16
C ALA A 131 -2.59 -6.07 3.47
N LEU A 132 -1.31 -6.13 3.08
CA LEU A 132 -0.73 -7.33 2.46
C LEU A 132 -0.72 -8.53 3.40
N LEU A 133 -0.39 -8.33 4.68
CA LEU A 133 -0.40 -9.41 5.67
C LEU A 133 -1.82 -9.86 6.03
N GLU A 134 -2.81 -8.97 6.01
CA GLU A 134 -4.21 -9.37 6.17
C GLU A 134 -4.72 -10.14 4.95
N TRP A 135 -4.31 -9.73 3.75
CA TRP A 135 -4.67 -10.42 2.51
C TRP A 135 -4.11 -11.84 2.44
N ASP A 136 -2.85 -12.03 2.86
CA ASP A 136 -2.18 -13.34 2.92
C ASP A 136 -2.90 -14.37 3.82
N LYS A 137 -3.73 -13.90 4.76
CA LYS A 137 -4.52 -14.78 5.65
C LYS A 137 -5.83 -15.25 5.03
N LEU A 138 -6.24 -14.68 3.89
CA LEU A 138 -7.47 -15.06 3.22
C LEU A 138 -7.36 -16.50 2.68
N PRO A 139 -8.48 -17.24 2.64
CA PRO A 139 -8.48 -18.57 2.04
C PRO A 139 -8.19 -18.46 0.53
N ASN A 140 -7.17 -19.19 0.07
CA ASN A 140 -6.83 -19.38 -1.35
C ASN A 140 -7.85 -20.27 -2.07
#